data_AF-A0A1G0GZ46-F1
#
_entry.id   AF-A0A1G0GZ46-F1
#
_cell.length_a   1.000
_cell.length_b   1.000
_cell.length_c   1.000
_cell.angle_alpha   90.00
_cell.angle_beta   90.00
_cell.angle_gamma   90.00
#
_symmetry.space_group_name_H-M   'P 1'
#
loop_
_entity.id
_entity.type
_entity.pdbx_description
1 polymer ?
#
loop_
_entity_poly.entity_id
_entity_poly.type
_entity_poly.pdbx_seq_one_letter_code
_entity_poly.pdbx_strand_id
1 'polypeptide(L)'
;MAEEEFTIVELQEKFYRDGIKKIIIIITGVLLSIGLIVAALLYIYSNKPLPITFLVSQNWRVQADVPTNQPYLSVTDLLQWASDVIPKVFTYDFISYEDQQKQAEYYFTSNGWKVFLNYLKSYADYTNVQKYRQFISAIPQGVPILLNQGLLSGRYAWWVQIPIRINYAGYNPTPGRTLMFQILIVRVPTLNNLSGVGIENIILATNTSARSG
;
A
#
# COMPACT_ATOMS: atom_id res chain seq x y z
N MET A 1 -52.89 44.19 -67.82
CA MET A 1 -52.30 44.89 -66.66
C MET A 1 -52.63 44.21 -65.34
N ALA A 2 -53.90 43.92 -65.02
CA ALA A 2 -54.26 43.27 -63.74
C ALA A 2 -53.81 41.80 -63.59
N GLU A 3 -53.77 41.01 -64.67
CA GLU A 3 -53.34 39.60 -64.61
C GLU A 3 -51.84 39.44 -64.38
N GLU A 4 -51.00 40.30 -64.97
CA GLU A 4 -49.55 40.27 -64.77
C GLU A 4 -49.16 40.65 -63.33
N GLU A 5 -49.80 41.65 -62.74
CA GLU A 5 -49.57 42.02 -61.34
C GLU A 5 -49.96 40.89 -60.37
N PHE A 6 -51.04 40.16 -60.65
CA PHE A 6 -51.47 39.04 -59.80
C PHE A 6 -50.46 37.87 -59.82
N THR A 7 -49.89 37.56 -60.98
CA THR A 7 -48.86 36.52 -61.10
C THR A 7 -47.56 36.88 -60.39
N ILE A 8 -47.16 38.16 -60.42
CA ILE A 8 -45.96 38.64 -59.71
C ILE A 8 -46.15 38.51 -58.19
N VAL A 9 -47.34 38.86 -57.68
CA VAL A 9 -47.67 38.72 -56.25
C VAL A 9 -47.69 37.24 -55.83
N GLU A 10 -48.26 36.35 -56.65
CA GLU A 10 -48.30 34.91 -56.35
C GLU A 10 -46.90 34.25 -56.39
N LEU A 11 -46.03 34.69 -57.30
CA LEU A 11 -44.62 34.27 -57.38
C LEU A 11 -43.83 34.73 -56.15
N GLN A 12 -44.04 35.96 -55.69
CA GLN A 12 -43.41 36.50 -54.47
C GLN A 12 -43.86 35.74 -53.22
N GLU A 13 -45.15 35.44 -53.11
CA GLU A 13 -45.72 34.69 -51.98
C GLU A 13 -45.20 33.24 -51.92
N LYS A 14 -45.15 32.55 -53.07
CA LYS A 14 -44.56 31.21 -53.17
C LYS A 14 -43.07 31.20 -52.83
N PHE A 15 -42.30 32.19 -53.33
CA PHE A 15 -40.87 32.30 -53.05
C PHE A 15 -40.59 32.54 -51.56
N TYR A 16 -41.38 33.39 -50.91
CA TYR A 16 -41.27 33.66 -49.48
C TYR A 16 -41.63 32.42 -48.63
N ARG A 17 -42.70 31.71 -49.01
CA ARG A 17 -43.15 30.49 -48.31
C ARG A 17 -42.14 29.35 -48.41
N ASP A 18 -41.52 29.15 -49.57
CA ASP A 18 -40.53 28.09 -49.78
C ASP A 18 -39.14 28.45 -49.21
N GLY A 19 -38.78 29.73 -49.23
CA GLY A 19 -37.57 30.25 -48.57
C GLY A 19 -37.62 30.04 -47.05
N ILE A 20 -38.75 30.38 -46.42
CA ILE A 20 -38.94 30.20 -44.97
C ILE A 20 -38.85 28.72 -44.58
N LYS A 21 -39.47 27.81 -45.34
CA LYS A 21 -39.39 26.37 -45.07
C LYS A 21 -37.96 25.85 -45.09
N LYS A 22 -37.15 26.26 -46.08
CA LYS A 22 -35.74 25.87 -46.15
C LYS A 22 -34.93 26.42 -44.97
N ILE A 23 -35.17 27.67 -44.57
CA ILE A 23 -34.50 28.29 -43.41
C ILE A 23 -34.87 27.57 -42.11
N ILE A 24 -36.15 27.22 -41.91
CA ILE A 24 -36.61 26.46 -40.74
C ILE A 24 -35.92 25.10 -40.69
N ILE A 25 -35.82 24.37 -41.81
CA ILE A 25 -35.13 23.07 -41.87
C ILE A 25 -33.66 23.21 -41.47
N ILE A 26 -32.97 24.24 -41.96
CA ILE A 26 -31.56 24.50 -41.63
C ILE A 26 -31.40 24.81 -40.13
N ILE A 27 -32.23 25.70 -39.58
CA ILE A 27 -32.21 26.06 -38.15
C ILE A 27 -32.46 24.83 -37.27
N THR A 28 -33.42 23.98 -37.66
CA THR A 28 -33.73 22.75 -36.92
C THR A 28 -32.55 21.79 -36.93
N GLY A 29 -31.87 21.65 -38.08
CA GLY A 29 -30.67 20.82 -38.20
C GLY A 29 -29.48 21.32 -37.36
N VAL A 30 -29.28 22.63 -37.30
CA VAL A 30 -28.24 23.24 -36.44
C VAL A 30 -28.53 23.01 -34.97
N LEU A 31 -29.79 23.21 -34.53
CA LEU A 31 -30.21 22.93 -33.15
C LEU A 31 -30.00 21.46 -32.76
N LEU A 32 -30.34 20.52 -33.65
CA LEU A 32 -30.09 19.09 -33.46
C LEU A 32 -28.60 18.78 -33.30
N SER A 33 -27.76 19.40 -34.13
CA SER A 33 -26.31 19.21 -34.10
C SER A 33 -25.70 19.72 -32.78
N ILE A 34 -26.16 20.88 -32.30
CA ILE A 34 -25.73 21.42 -30.99
C ILE A 34 -26.17 20.48 -29.86
N GLY A 35 -27.40 19.96 -29.91
CA GLY A 35 -27.90 18.99 -28.92
C GLY A 35 -27.05 17.72 -28.84
N LEU A 36 -26.63 17.17 -29.99
CA LEU A 36 -25.74 16.00 -30.06
C LEU A 36 -24.37 16.28 -29.44
N ILE A 37 -23.78 17.45 -29.72
CA ILE A 37 -22.49 17.84 -29.15
C ILE A 37 -22.59 17.94 -27.62
N VAL A 38 -23.65 18.56 -27.09
CA VAL A 38 -23.87 18.68 -25.65
C VAL A 38 -24.06 17.31 -25.00
N ALA A 39 -24.83 16.42 -25.63
CA ALA A 39 -25.03 15.06 -25.14
C ALA A 39 -23.72 14.26 -25.10
N ALA A 40 -22.87 14.39 -26.13
CA ALA A 40 -21.56 13.75 -26.16
C ALA A 40 -20.62 14.28 -25.06
N LEU A 41 -20.62 15.60 -24.81
CA LEU A 41 -19.84 16.21 -23.74
C LEU A 41 -20.30 15.73 -22.36
N LEU A 42 -21.62 15.64 -22.13
CA LEU A 42 -22.18 15.09 -20.89
C LEU A 42 -21.82 13.62 -20.71
N TYR A 43 -21.84 12.83 -21.78
CA TYR A 43 -21.43 11.43 -21.76
C TYR A 43 -19.95 11.28 -21.37
N ILE A 44 -19.05 12.07 -21.96
CA ILE A 44 -17.62 12.07 -21.62
C ILE A 44 -17.40 12.55 -20.19
N TYR A 45 -18.14 13.58 -19.74
CA TYR A 45 -18.03 14.10 -18.39
C TYR A 45 -18.51 13.10 -17.33
N SER A 46 -19.62 12.41 -17.59
CA SER A 46 -20.19 11.45 -16.64
C SER A 46 -19.42 10.13 -16.61
N ASN A 47 -18.79 9.73 -17.71
CA ASN A 47 -18.04 8.48 -17.81
C ASN A 47 -16.51 8.68 -17.71
N LYS A 48 -16.03 9.75 -17.06
CA LYS A 48 -14.58 9.93 -16.87
C LYS A 48 -14.05 8.75 -16.05
N PRO A 49 -13.13 7.91 -16.59
CA PRO A 49 -12.41 6.97 -15.76
C PRO A 49 -11.59 7.76 -14.73
N LEU A 50 -11.57 7.28 -13.50
CA LEU A 50 -10.80 7.88 -12.40
C LEU A 50 -9.34 8.08 -12.85
N PRO A 51 -8.72 9.23 -12.56
CA PRO A 51 -7.34 9.48 -12.94
C PRO A 51 -6.43 8.46 -12.25
N ILE A 52 -5.82 7.57 -13.04
CA ILE A 52 -4.79 6.66 -12.57
C ILE A 52 -3.49 7.46 -12.36
N THR A 53 -3.21 7.81 -11.10
CA THR A 53 -1.95 8.46 -10.72
C THR A 53 -0.87 7.40 -10.59
N PHE A 54 0.07 7.34 -11.53
CA PHE A 54 1.27 6.53 -11.39
C PHE A 54 2.29 7.27 -10.52
N LEU A 55 2.61 6.74 -9.35
CA LEU A 55 3.75 7.22 -8.57
C LEU A 55 5.04 6.76 -9.25
N VAL A 56 5.85 7.70 -9.73
CA VAL A 56 7.10 7.42 -10.43
C VAL A 56 8.22 7.18 -9.41
N SER A 57 8.89 6.02 -9.50
CA SER A 57 10.11 5.72 -8.74
C SER A 57 11.27 6.64 -9.15
N GLN A 58 12.28 6.84 -8.30
CA GLN A 58 13.49 7.63 -8.58
C GLN A 58 14.22 7.24 -9.88
N ASN A 59 13.90 6.07 -10.44
CA ASN A 59 14.56 5.50 -11.62
C ASN A 59 13.76 5.73 -12.92
N TRP A 60 12.73 6.59 -12.90
CA TRP A 60 11.85 6.87 -14.06
C TRP A 60 11.14 5.65 -14.65
N ARG A 61 11.03 4.56 -13.88
CA ARG A 61 10.24 3.38 -14.27
C ARG A 61 8.82 3.56 -13.77
N VAL A 62 7.86 3.47 -14.70
CA VAL A 62 6.44 3.36 -14.37
C VAL A 62 6.24 2.01 -13.68
N GLN A 63 5.99 2.03 -12.38
CA GLN A 63 5.64 0.83 -11.62
C GLN A 63 4.16 0.94 -11.27
N ALA A 64 3.38 -0.07 -11.65
CA ALA A 64 1.95 -0.09 -11.35
C ALA A 64 1.75 0.00 -9.83
N ASP A 65 0.73 0.75 -9.40
CA ASP A 65 0.29 0.77 -8.00
C ASP A 65 -0.09 -0.65 -7.61
N VAL A 66 0.81 -1.35 -6.92
CA VAL A 66 0.53 -2.69 -6.44
C VAL A 66 -0.47 -2.55 -5.29
N PRO A 67 -1.68 -3.11 -5.42
CA PRO A 67 -2.74 -2.95 -4.44
C PRO A 67 -2.28 -3.39 -3.05
N THR A 68 -2.29 -2.47 -2.09
CA THR A 68 -1.94 -2.75 -0.68
C THR A 68 -3.01 -3.61 0.01
N ASN A 69 -4.20 -3.74 -0.59
CA ASN A 69 -5.32 -4.53 -0.07
C ASN A 69 -5.30 -6.01 -0.51
N GLN A 70 -4.32 -6.41 -1.32
CA GLN A 70 -4.13 -7.79 -1.77
C GLN A 70 -2.77 -8.34 -1.30
N PRO A 71 -2.66 -9.66 -1.09
CA PRO A 71 -1.38 -10.29 -0.78
C PRO A 71 -0.43 -10.15 -1.97
N TYR A 72 0.73 -9.51 -1.76
CA TYR A 72 1.79 -9.39 -2.75
C TYR A 72 2.72 -10.62 -2.78
N LEU A 73 2.93 -11.24 -1.60
CA LEU A 73 3.74 -12.44 -1.42
C LEU A 73 2.83 -13.65 -1.16
N SER A 74 3.29 -14.84 -1.57
CA SER A 74 2.68 -16.08 -1.11
C SER A 74 2.91 -16.24 0.40
N VAL A 75 2.04 -16.99 1.09
CA VAL A 75 2.22 -17.26 2.53
C VAL A 75 3.57 -17.92 2.79
N THR A 76 4.01 -18.82 1.91
CA THR A 76 5.32 -19.48 2.03
C THR A 76 6.47 -18.47 1.94
N ASP A 77 6.43 -17.55 0.98
CA ASP A 77 7.48 -16.53 0.83
C ASP A 77 7.49 -15.55 2.02
N LEU A 78 6.31 -15.23 2.55
CA LEU A 78 6.18 -14.40 3.75
C LEU A 78 6.78 -15.09 4.98
N LEU A 79 6.51 -16.37 5.17
CA LEU A 79 7.06 -17.14 6.29
C LEU A 79 8.58 -17.30 6.15
N GLN A 80 9.10 -17.52 4.93
CA GLN A 80 10.53 -17.53 4.67
C GLN A 80 11.16 -16.16 4.99
N TRP A 81 10.55 -15.08 4.50
CA TRP A 81 10.98 -13.71 4.81
C TRP A 81 11.03 -13.44 6.31
N ALA A 82 9.99 -13.85 7.06
CA ALA A 82 9.96 -13.72 8.51
C ALA A 82 11.06 -14.56 9.18
N SER A 83 11.31 -15.78 8.70
CA SER A 83 12.39 -16.64 9.19
C SER A 83 13.77 -16.00 9.01
N ASP A 84 13.99 -15.25 7.93
CA ASP A 84 15.27 -14.63 7.62
C ASP A 84 15.46 -13.28 8.31
N VAL A 85 14.38 -12.49 8.44
CA VAL A 85 14.44 -11.12 8.95
C VAL A 85 14.39 -11.07 10.47
N ILE A 86 13.52 -11.87 11.10
CA ILE A 86 13.31 -11.78 12.56
C ILE A 86 14.58 -12.07 13.36
N PRO A 87 15.39 -13.10 13.06
CA PRO A 87 16.66 -13.30 13.75
C PRO A 87 17.65 -12.15 13.53
N LYS A 88 17.68 -11.56 12.32
CA LYS A 88 18.59 -10.46 11.99
C LYS A 88 18.31 -9.21 12.81
N VAL A 89 17.03 -8.86 13.00
CA VAL A 89 16.66 -7.65 13.76
C VAL A 89 16.96 -7.78 15.26
N PHE A 90 17.17 -9.00 15.79
CA PHE A 90 17.56 -9.24 17.17
C PHE A 90 19.07 -9.55 17.36
N THR A 91 19.86 -9.45 16.30
CA THR A 91 21.30 -9.73 16.35
C THR A 91 22.09 -8.44 16.44
N TYR A 92 22.84 -8.26 17.53
CA TYR A 92 23.58 -7.04 17.82
C TYR A 92 25.01 -7.31 18.32
N ASP A 93 25.91 -6.41 17.99
CA ASP A 93 27.31 -6.38 18.44
C ASP A 93 27.58 -5.04 19.10
N PHE A 94 28.36 -5.03 20.18
CA PHE A 94 28.85 -3.80 20.81
C PHE A 94 29.66 -2.91 19.84
N ILE A 95 30.28 -3.48 18.81
CA ILE A 95 31.06 -2.70 17.82
C ILE A 95 30.15 -1.98 16.84
N SER A 96 29.16 -2.68 16.27
CA SER A 96 28.35 -2.21 15.13
C SER A 96 26.88 -1.98 15.47
N TYR A 97 26.57 -1.75 16.76
CA TYR A 97 25.21 -1.65 17.27
C TYR A 97 24.36 -0.64 16.47
N GLU A 98 24.85 0.58 16.27
CA GLU A 98 24.10 1.64 15.58
C GLU A 98 23.83 1.29 14.11
N ASP A 99 24.81 0.68 13.42
CA ASP A 99 24.66 0.29 12.03
C ASP A 99 23.68 -0.87 11.87
N GLN A 100 23.74 -1.86 12.76
CA GLN A 100 22.77 -2.96 12.81
C GLN A 100 21.36 -2.44 13.11
N GLN A 101 21.23 -1.46 14.01
CA GLN A 101 19.95 -0.83 14.31
C GLN A 101 19.39 -0.09 13.09
N LYS A 102 20.21 0.69 12.37
CA LYS A 102 19.79 1.37 11.12
C LYS A 102 19.40 0.37 10.03
N GLN A 103 20.12 -0.74 9.89
CA GLN A 103 19.77 -1.80 8.94
C GLN A 103 18.47 -2.49 9.31
N ALA A 104 18.23 -2.72 10.60
CA ALA A 104 17.00 -3.32 11.10
C ALA A 104 15.77 -2.45 10.77
N GLU A 105 15.89 -1.11 10.87
CA GLU A 105 14.81 -0.15 10.61
C GLU A 105 14.13 -0.37 9.25
N TYR A 106 14.88 -0.78 8.23
CA TYR A 106 14.36 -1.03 6.87
C TYR A 106 13.23 -2.08 6.82
N TYR A 107 13.22 -3.04 7.75
CA TYR A 107 12.21 -4.11 7.80
C TYR A 107 10.93 -3.71 8.52
N PHE A 108 10.88 -2.54 9.15
CA PHE A 108 9.75 -2.08 9.93
C PHE A 108 8.95 -1.01 9.19
N THR A 109 7.70 -0.89 9.59
CA THR A 109 6.92 0.32 9.33
C THR A 109 7.37 1.43 10.28
N SER A 110 7.07 2.69 9.96
CA SER A 110 7.42 3.82 10.82
C SER A 110 6.83 3.72 12.24
N ASN A 111 5.68 3.07 12.39
CA ASN A 111 5.07 2.82 13.69
C ASN A 111 5.68 1.57 14.36
N GLY A 112 5.78 0.46 13.62
CA GLY A 112 6.37 -0.78 14.11
C GLY A 112 7.81 -0.62 14.58
N TRP A 113 8.58 0.28 13.98
CA TRP A 113 9.93 0.60 14.43
C TRP A 113 9.95 1.18 15.85
N LYS A 114 9.05 2.13 16.15
CA LYS A 114 8.95 2.72 17.49
C LYS A 114 8.56 1.68 18.54
N VAL A 115 7.61 0.83 18.20
CA VAL A 115 7.18 -0.28 19.07
C VAL A 115 8.34 -1.23 19.32
N PHE A 116 9.06 -1.60 18.25
CA PHE A 116 10.22 -2.46 18.33
C PHE A 116 11.34 -1.88 19.19
N LEU A 117 11.66 -0.59 19.08
CA LEU A 117 12.71 0.03 19.89
C LEU A 117 12.41 -0.03 21.39
N ASN A 118 11.15 0.15 21.78
CA ASN A 118 10.73 0.00 23.18
C ASN A 118 10.88 -1.46 23.63
N TYR A 119 10.53 -2.38 22.75
CA TYR A 119 10.64 -3.81 23.00
C TYR A 119 12.11 -4.28 23.09
N LEU A 120 12.96 -3.76 22.21
CA LEU A 120 14.37 -4.08 22.09
C LEU A 120 15.16 -3.74 23.35
N LYS A 121 14.84 -2.63 24.03
CA LYS A 121 15.48 -2.24 25.31
C LYS A 121 15.45 -3.34 26.36
N SER A 122 14.44 -4.23 26.34
CA SER A 122 14.35 -5.34 27.30
C SER A 122 15.37 -6.45 27.03
N TYR A 123 15.91 -6.53 25.81
CA TYR A 123 16.76 -7.63 25.35
C TYR A 123 18.15 -7.19 24.89
N ALA A 124 18.28 -6.02 24.28
CA ALA A 124 19.51 -5.50 23.70
C ALA A 124 19.62 -4.01 24.00
N ASP A 125 19.57 -3.65 25.28
CA ASP A 125 19.78 -2.26 25.69
C ASP A 125 21.20 -1.79 25.35
N TYR A 126 21.31 -0.65 24.67
CA TYR A 126 22.59 -0.09 24.23
C TYR A 126 23.60 0.05 25.37
N THR A 127 23.18 0.55 26.54
CA THR A 127 24.09 0.75 27.67
C THR A 127 24.64 -0.58 28.18
N ASN A 128 23.80 -1.61 28.27
CA ASN A 128 24.25 -2.95 28.66
C ASN A 128 25.18 -3.58 27.63
N VAL A 129 24.83 -3.48 26.34
CA VAL A 129 25.64 -4.02 25.25
C VAL A 129 27.05 -3.40 25.27
N GLN A 130 27.14 -2.08 25.44
CA GLN A 130 28.44 -1.39 25.53
C GLN A 130 29.21 -1.72 26.80
N LYS A 131 28.54 -1.68 27.96
CA LYS A 131 29.17 -1.91 29.27
C LYS A 131 29.75 -3.31 29.40
N TYR A 132 29.02 -4.32 28.93
CA TYR A 132 29.41 -5.73 29.06
C TYR A 132 30.07 -6.28 27.78
N ARG A 133 30.32 -5.43 26.78
CA ARG A 133 30.82 -5.80 25.44
C ARG A 133 30.12 -7.03 24.89
N GLN A 134 28.79 -6.94 24.81
CA GLN A 134 27.95 -8.09 24.49
C GLN A 134 27.84 -8.32 22.98
N PHE A 135 27.87 -9.59 22.61
CA PHE A 135 27.36 -10.09 21.34
C PHE A 135 26.03 -10.76 21.61
N ILE A 136 25.00 -10.26 20.96
CA ILE A 136 23.64 -10.77 21.04
C ILE A 136 23.35 -11.49 19.73
N SER A 137 23.00 -12.77 19.81
CA SER A 137 22.62 -13.57 18.65
C SER A 137 21.22 -14.12 18.83
N ALA A 138 20.43 -14.04 17.76
CA ALA A 138 19.10 -14.64 17.73
C ALA A 138 19.09 -15.81 16.74
N ILE A 139 18.62 -16.97 17.20
CA ILE A 139 18.61 -18.21 16.42
C ILE A 139 17.18 -18.76 16.40
N PRO A 140 16.58 -18.97 15.22
CA PRO A 140 15.27 -19.62 15.15
C PRO A 140 15.36 -21.05 15.68
N GLN A 141 14.41 -21.44 16.53
CA GLN A 141 14.35 -22.79 17.11
C GLN A 141 13.32 -23.68 16.39
N GLY A 142 12.67 -23.15 15.37
CA GLY A 142 11.60 -23.82 14.63
C GLY A 142 11.11 -22.94 13.49
N VAL A 143 10.18 -23.50 12.72
CA VAL A 143 9.61 -22.84 11.53
C VAL A 143 8.54 -21.82 11.95
N PRO A 144 8.48 -20.63 11.34
CA PRO A 144 7.39 -19.70 11.56
C PRO A 144 6.05 -20.28 11.08
N ILE A 145 4.98 -20.00 11.83
CA ILE A 145 3.62 -20.40 11.49
C ILE A 145 2.73 -19.17 11.30
N LEU A 146 1.80 -19.26 10.36
CA LEU A 146 0.76 -18.25 10.19
C LEU A 146 -0.36 -18.50 11.20
N LEU A 147 -0.64 -17.53 12.06
CA LEU A 147 -1.75 -17.58 13.01
C LEU A 147 -3.05 -17.08 12.37
N ASN A 148 -2.97 -15.94 11.67
CA ASN A 148 -4.12 -15.29 11.06
C ASN A 148 -3.68 -14.36 9.92
N GLN A 149 -4.57 -14.09 8.98
CA GLN A 149 -4.35 -13.11 7.91
C GLN A 149 -5.66 -12.41 7.52
N GLY A 150 -5.57 -11.18 7.04
CA GLY A 150 -6.73 -10.45 6.57
C GLY A 150 -6.47 -8.96 6.35
N LEU A 151 -7.54 -8.22 6.10
CA LEU A 151 -7.45 -6.77 5.93
C LEU A 151 -7.48 -6.08 7.29
N LEU A 152 -6.44 -5.32 7.60
CA LEU A 152 -6.34 -4.48 8.79
C LEU A 152 -6.21 -3.03 8.33
N SER A 153 -7.19 -2.18 8.64
CA SER A 153 -7.15 -0.75 8.30
C SER A 153 -6.84 -0.45 6.82
N GLY A 154 -7.45 -1.22 5.91
CA GLY A 154 -7.31 -1.04 4.45
C GLY A 154 -6.03 -1.61 3.83
N ARG A 155 -5.16 -2.25 4.63
CA ARG A 155 -3.96 -2.97 4.16
C ARG A 155 -4.01 -4.43 4.54
N TYR A 156 -3.48 -5.30 3.70
CA TYR A 156 -3.39 -6.72 4.04
C TYR A 156 -2.35 -6.94 5.14
N ALA A 157 -2.65 -7.81 6.08
CA ALA A 157 -1.84 -8.07 7.27
C ALA A 157 -1.84 -9.56 7.63
N TRP A 158 -0.75 -9.98 8.28
CA TRP A 158 -0.50 -11.35 8.68
C TRP A 158 0.05 -11.39 10.10
N TRP A 159 -0.51 -12.25 10.93
CA TRP A 159 0.04 -12.61 12.24
C TRP A 159 0.88 -13.86 12.08
N VAL A 160 2.18 -13.73 12.31
CA VAL A 160 3.15 -14.82 12.23
C VAL A 160 3.71 -15.10 13.62
N GLN A 161 3.85 -16.36 13.98
CA GLN A 161 4.48 -16.79 15.23
C GLN A 161 5.77 -17.54 14.96
N ILE A 162 6.84 -17.19 15.65
CA ILE A 162 8.16 -17.82 15.48
C ILE A 162 8.89 -18.01 16.83
N PRO A 163 9.40 -19.22 17.12
CA PRO A 163 10.27 -19.47 18.27
C PRO A 163 11.70 -18.98 17.99
N ILE A 164 12.21 -18.04 18.78
CA ILE A 164 13.57 -17.53 18.67
C ILE A 164 14.30 -17.70 20.00
N ARG A 165 15.52 -18.22 19.94
CA ARG A 165 16.45 -18.23 21.08
C ARG A 165 17.41 -17.07 20.97
N ILE A 166 17.40 -16.19 21.97
CA ILE A 166 18.36 -15.09 22.11
C ILE A 166 19.47 -15.54 23.04
N ASN A 167 20.71 -15.48 22.57
CA ASN A 167 21.90 -15.79 23.35
C ASN A 167 22.76 -14.54 23.54
N TYR A 168 23.40 -14.47 24.70
CA TYR A 168 24.30 -13.39 25.10
C TYR A 168 25.70 -13.95 25.30
N ALA A 169 26.68 -13.37 24.62
CA ALA A 169 28.09 -13.59 24.88
C ALA A 169 28.76 -12.27 25.25
N GLY A 170 29.83 -12.29 26.04
CA GLY A 170 30.51 -11.08 26.52
C GLY A 170 30.96 -11.21 27.97
N TYR A 171 31.17 -10.08 28.64
CA TYR A 171 31.48 -10.05 30.07
C TYR A 171 30.23 -10.37 30.89
N ASN A 172 30.31 -11.41 31.75
CA ASN A 172 29.21 -11.89 32.59
C ASN A 172 27.92 -12.18 31.78
N PRO A 173 27.94 -13.19 30.90
CA PRO A 173 26.84 -13.46 29.98
C PRO A 173 25.58 -13.89 30.74
N THR A 174 24.47 -13.23 30.44
CA THR A 174 23.15 -13.66 30.90
C THR A 174 22.77 -14.96 30.19
N PRO A 175 22.11 -15.92 30.86
CA PRO A 175 21.60 -17.12 30.20
C PRO A 175 20.68 -16.76 29.03
N GLY A 176 20.89 -17.44 27.90
CA GLY A 176 20.03 -17.30 26.74
C GLY A 176 18.59 -17.75 27.04
N ARG A 177 17.63 -17.15 26.33
CA ARG A 177 16.20 -17.41 26.52
C ARG A 177 15.54 -17.73 25.20
N THR A 178 14.67 -18.74 25.21
CA THR A 178 13.79 -19.05 24.08
C THR A 178 12.46 -18.33 24.27
N LEU A 179 12.08 -17.55 23.27
CA LEU A 179 10.89 -16.71 23.27
C LEU A 179 10.02 -17.04 22.07
N MET A 180 8.71 -17.05 22.28
CA MET A 180 7.72 -17.18 21.21
C MET A 180 7.28 -15.79 20.79
N PHE A 181 7.76 -15.30 19.66
CA PHE A 181 7.35 -14.00 19.13
C PHE A 181 6.09 -14.14 18.29
N GLN A 182 5.14 -13.23 18.47
CA GLN A 182 4.03 -12.98 17.56
C GLN A 182 4.25 -11.64 16.89
N ILE A 183 4.32 -11.68 15.57
CA ILE A 183 4.70 -10.54 14.73
C ILE A 183 3.52 -10.22 13.82
N LEU A 184 3.13 -8.95 13.83
CA LEU A 184 2.21 -8.41 12.84
C LEU A 184 3.00 -7.88 11.66
N ILE A 185 2.85 -8.52 10.51
CA ILE A 185 3.42 -8.09 9.24
C ILE A 185 2.30 -7.44 8.44
N VAL A 186 2.57 -6.30 7.82
CA VAL A 186 1.61 -5.57 6.99
C VAL A 186 2.18 -5.31 5.60
N ARG A 187 1.30 -5.21 4.61
CA ARG A 187 1.66 -4.77 3.27
C ARG A 187 2.09 -3.29 3.34
N VAL A 188 3.29 -2.99 2.84
CA VAL A 188 3.79 -1.63 2.60
C VAL A 188 4.03 -1.35 1.10
N PRO A 189 3.91 -0.08 0.64
CA PRO A 189 4.28 0.29 -0.72
C PRO A 189 5.71 -0.11 -1.09
N THR A 190 5.89 -0.65 -2.29
CA THR A 190 7.19 -1.12 -2.80
C THR A 190 8.12 0.02 -3.22
N LEU A 191 7.68 1.28 -3.11
CA LEU A 191 8.50 2.46 -3.45
C LEU A 191 9.77 2.53 -2.60
N ASN A 192 9.65 2.25 -1.31
CA ASN A 192 10.74 2.38 -0.34
C ASN A 192 11.20 1.02 0.20
N ASN A 193 10.41 -0.05 0.04
CA ASN A 193 10.73 -1.39 0.53
C ASN A 193 10.47 -2.44 -0.56
N LEU A 194 11.53 -3.00 -1.13
CA LEU A 194 11.45 -3.97 -2.23
C LEU A 194 10.74 -5.28 -1.82
N SER A 195 10.72 -5.61 -0.51
CA SER A 195 10.02 -6.79 0.00
C SER A 195 8.49 -6.62 -0.04
N GLY A 196 7.99 -5.38 -0.14
CA GLY A 196 6.55 -5.09 -0.14
C GLY A 196 5.83 -5.43 1.17
N VAL A 197 6.58 -5.77 2.23
CA VAL A 197 6.06 -6.09 3.56
C VAL A 197 6.92 -5.42 4.63
N GLY A 198 6.31 -5.08 5.75
CA GLY A 198 6.99 -4.48 6.88
C GLY A 198 6.38 -4.93 8.19
N ILE A 199 7.19 -4.93 9.25
CA ILE A 199 6.73 -5.28 10.59
C ILE A 199 6.01 -4.07 11.21
N GLU A 200 4.78 -4.27 11.64
CA GLU A 200 3.94 -3.28 12.32
C GLU A 200 3.97 -3.46 13.84
N ASN A 201 4.10 -4.69 14.33
CA ASN A 201 4.11 -4.96 15.76
C ASN A 201 4.86 -6.25 16.08
N ILE A 202 5.48 -6.31 17.27
CA ILE A 202 6.12 -7.51 17.82
C ILE A 202 5.75 -7.61 19.30
N ILE A 203 5.21 -8.76 19.68
CA ILE A 203 4.85 -9.10 21.07
C ILE A 203 5.28 -10.53 21.40
N LEU A 204 5.31 -10.87 22.69
CA LEU A 204 5.42 -12.27 23.10
C LEU A 204 4.06 -12.94 23.04
N ALA A 205 4.04 -14.21 22.63
CA ALA A 205 2.89 -15.05 22.90
C ALA A 205 2.68 -15.13 24.42
N THR A 206 1.53 -14.66 24.89
CA THR A 206 1.13 -14.82 26.28
C THR A 206 0.72 -16.27 26.49
N ASN A 207 1.40 -17.00 27.39
CA ASN A 207 0.90 -18.30 27.83
C ASN A 207 -0.35 -18.07 28.68
N THR A 208 -1.54 -18.25 28.09
CA THR A 208 -2.84 -18.06 28.76
C THR A 208 -3.17 -19.12 29.81
N SER A 209 -2.19 -19.88 30.30
CA SER A 209 -2.39 -21.02 31.22
C SER A 209 -2.28 -20.64 32.71
N ALA A 210 -2.18 -19.36 33.09
CA ALA A 210 -1.91 -18.92 34.46
C ALA A 210 -2.99 -18.01 35.07
N ARG A 211 -4.25 -18.15 34.66
CA ARG A 211 -5.40 -17.44 35.26
C ARG A 211 -6.64 -18.34 35.37
N SER A 212 -6.50 -19.44 36.09
CA SER A 212 -7.62 -20.14 36.73
C SER A 212 -7.09 -20.88 37.96
N GLY A 213 -7.09 -20.18 39.09
CA GLY A 213 -6.76 -20.69 40.41
C GLY A 213 -7.42 -19.79 41.43
#